data_AF-A0A5J9V0Q4-F1
#
_entry.id   AF-A0A5J9V0Q4-F1
#
_cell.length_a   1.000
_cell.length_b   1.000
_cell.length_c   1.000
_cell.angle_alpha   90.00
_cell.angle_beta   90.00
_cell.angle_gamma   90.00
#
_symmetry.space_group_name_H-M   'P 1'
#
loop_
_entity.id
_entity.type
_entity.pdbx_description
1 polymer ?
#
loop_
_entity_poly.entity_id
_entity_poly.type
_entity_poly.pdbx_seq_one_letter_code
_entity_poly.pdbx_strand_id
1 'polypeptide(L)'
;MSAPPSAVGGAHINEVLSDDELRAVLTRLGPEAERDAFGLVCRRWLRIQSSERRRLRARAGPDMLRRLAARFPGVLELDLSQSPSRSFYPGVIDGDLDVIAGSFRNLHVLALQNCKGATVSSSATNIGDSVAGVSSVIESCKALEYLDVRSCPHVTRNSCEGAGLQFPSGCKVNFDGSLLESDPSAEFFSSSRTYCDILFGWRKENRSSLFRRDVETRDSPDFAR
;
A
#
# COMPACT_ATOMS: atom_id res chain seq x y z
N MET A 1 45.12 23.90 36.44
CA MET A 1 44.60 22.83 35.57
C MET A 1 43.14 23.13 35.31
N SER A 2 42.85 23.84 34.22
CA SER A 2 41.48 24.23 33.88
C SER A 2 40.80 23.04 33.22
N ALA A 3 39.66 22.60 33.76
CA ALA A 3 38.85 21.56 33.17
C ALA A 3 38.47 21.95 31.73
N PRO A 4 38.48 21.00 30.77
CA PRO A 4 38.01 21.29 29.44
C PRO A 4 36.52 21.67 29.51
N PRO A 5 36.06 22.65 28.71
CA PRO A 5 34.64 22.96 28.63
C PRO A 5 33.91 21.67 28.24
N SER A 6 32.98 21.25 29.10
CA SER A 6 32.03 20.19 28.81
C SER A 6 31.44 20.47 27.44
N ALA A 7 31.70 19.58 26.49
CA ALA A 7 31.12 19.67 25.16
C ALA A 7 29.63 19.90 25.35
N VAL A 8 29.17 21.11 24.98
CA VAL A 8 27.75 21.39 24.81
C VAL A 8 27.38 20.56 23.59
N GLY A 9 27.15 19.27 23.82
CA GLY A 9 26.65 18.34 22.82
C GLY A 9 25.31 18.92 22.43
N GLY A 10 25.27 19.60 21.29
CA GLY A 10 24.04 20.15 20.74
C GLY A 10 23.02 19.03 20.75
N ALA A 11 21.91 19.25 21.46
CA ALA A 11 20.90 18.22 21.63
C ALA A 11 20.51 17.70 20.26
N HIS A 12 20.61 16.39 20.08
CA HIS A 12 20.38 15.77 18.78
C HIS A 12 18.91 15.96 18.42
N ILE A 13 18.61 16.35 17.18
CA ILE A 13 17.24 16.68 16.75
C ILE A 13 16.23 15.56 17.03
N ASN A 14 16.68 14.29 17.03
CA ASN A 14 15.85 13.13 17.33
C ASN A 14 15.52 12.94 18.83
N GLU A 15 16.21 13.65 19.71
CA GLU A 15 15.97 13.64 21.17
C GLU A 15 15.11 14.84 21.59
N VAL A 16 15.22 15.95 20.86
CA VAL A 16 14.47 17.18 21.16
C VAL A 16 13.05 17.14 20.60
N LEU A 17 12.89 16.70 19.34
CA LEU A 17 11.58 16.73 18.69
C LEU A 17 10.71 15.56 19.15
N SER A 18 9.51 15.87 19.63
CA SER A 18 8.41 14.95 19.91
C SER A 18 7.80 14.39 18.61
N ASP A 19 6.99 13.33 18.72
CA ASP A 19 6.34 12.74 17.54
C ASP A 19 5.36 13.74 16.90
N ASP A 20 4.72 14.61 17.68
CA ASP A 20 3.76 15.60 17.17
C ASP A 20 4.45 16.74 16.41
N GLU A 21 5.63 17.17 16.88
CA GLU A 21 6.44 18.14 16.14
C GLU A 21 6.96 17.53 14.83
N LEU A 22 7.39 16.26 14.85
CA LEU A 22 7.79 15.54 13.64
C LEU A 22 6.63 15.39 12.65
N ARG A 23 5.41 15.14 13.13
CA ARG A 23 4.19 15.17 12.30
C ARG A 23 3.95 16.55 11.71
N ALA A 24 4.07 17.61 12.49
CA ALA A 24 3.91 18.98 12.03
C ALA A 24 4.97 19.39 10.98
N VAL A 25 6.18 18.87 11.08
CA VAL A 25 7.20 19.03 10.03
C VAL A 25 6.80 18.26 8.79
N LEU A 26 6.40 16.99 8.93
CA LEU A 26 6.00 16.15 7.81
C LEU A 26 4.80 16.74 7.05
N THR A 27 3.83 17.38 7.71
CA THR A 27 2.70 18.03 7.03
C THR A 27 3.11 19.26 6.22
N ARG A 28 4.26 19.87 6.52
CA ARG A 28 4.79 21.02 5.76
C ARG A 28 5.67 20.61 4.57
N LEU A 29 6.10 19.36 4.49
CA LEU A 29 6.83 18.84 3.33
C LEU A 29 5.87 18.72 2.13
N GLY A 30 6.18 19.47 1.07
CA GLY A 30 5.34 19.55 -0.12
C GLY A 30 5.52 18.33 -1.04
N PRO A 31 6.65 18.22 -1.76
CA PRO A 31 6.88 17.13 -2.71
C PRO A 31 6.88 15.75 -2.04
N GLU A 32 6.27 14.75 -2.68
CA GLU A 32 6.25 13.36 -2.19
C GLU A 32 7.67 12.80 -1.99
N ALA A 33 8.62 13.19 -2.84
CA ALA A 33 10.02 12.80 -2.72
C ALA A 33 10.68 13.26 -1.40
N GLU A 34 10.35 14.46 -0.90
CA GLU A 34 10.87 14.95 0.38
C GLU A 34 10.24 14.18 1.55
N ARG A 35 8.96 13.85 1.43
CA ARG A 35 8.25 13.01 2.42
C ARG A 35 8.83 11.60 2.45
N ASP A 36 9.29 11.07 1.32
CA ASP A 36 9.97 9.78 1.27
C ASP A 36 11.37 9.86 1.90
N ALA A 37 12.12 10.94 1.64
CA ALA A 37 13.41 11.20 2.27
C ALA A 37 13.31 11.35 3.80
N PHE A 38 12.21 11.92 4.32
CA PHE A 38 11.94 12.04 5.76
C PHE A 38 12.00 10.69 6.47
N GLY A 39 11.44 9.63 5.87
CA GLY A 39 11.47 8.29 6.44
C GLY A 39 12.85 7.64 6.48
N LEU A 40 13.83 8.17 5.72
CA LEU A 40 15.18 7.61 5.64
C LEU A 40 16.10 8.03 6.79
N VAL A 41 15.68 8.97 7.64
CA VAL A 41 16.48 9.48 8.77
C VAL A 41 16.70 8.40 9.83
N CYS A 42 15.61 7.84 10.36
CA CYS A 42 15.66 6.73 11.31
C CYS A 42 14.30 5.99 11.40
N ARG A 43 14.26 4.87 12.13
CA ARG A 43 13.03 4.06 12.30
C ARG A 43 11.85 4.85 12.89
N ARG A 44 12.11 5.80 13.78
CA ARG A 44 11.07 6.65 14.40
C ARG A 44 10.39 7.54 13.35
N TRP A 45 11.19 8.20 12.52
CA TRP A 45 10.69 9.06 11.43
C TRP A 45 9.97 8.25 10.36
N LEU A 46 10.50 7.06 10.03
CA LEU A 46 9.84 6.12 9.12
C LEU A 46 8.46 5.69 9.62
N ARG A 47 8.33 5.40 10.91
CA ARG A 47 7.05 5.03 11.54
C ARG A 47 6.04 6.18 11.46
N ILE A 48 6.46 7.40 11.78
CA ILE A 48 5.60 8.60 11.68
C ILE A 48 5.18 8.83 10.24
N GLN A 49 6.12 8.76 9.29
CA GLN A 49 5.82 8.90 7.87
C GLN A 49 4.84 7.85 7.37
N SER A 50 4.98 6.60 7.84
CA SER A 50 4.11 5.51 7.43
C SER A 50 2.69 5.64 8.02
N SER A 51 2.54 6.16 9.25
CA SER A 51 1.22 6.37 9.84
C SER A 51 0.44 7.51 9.19
N GLU A 52 1.15 8.55 8.71
CA GLU A 52 0.53 9.70 8.04
C GLU A 52 0.29 9.47 6.54
N ARG A 53 0.76 8.36 5.97
CA ARG A 53 0.59 8.09 4.54
C ARG A 53 -0.82 7.58 4.26
N ARG A 54 -1.61 8.44 3.62
CA ARG A 54 -3.02 8.15 3.27
C ARG A 54 -3.21 7.54 1.88
N ARG A 55 -2.19 7.60 1.03
CA ARG A 55 -2.25 7.17 -0.37
C ARG A 55 -1.12 6.20 -0.69
N LEU A 56 -1.45 5.09 -1.33
CA LEU A 56 -0.50 4.10 -1.82
C LEU A 56 -0.80 3.71 -3.25
N ARG A 57 0.25 3.58 -4.05
CA ARG A 57 0.23 2.90 -5.34
C ARG A 57 1.13 1.68 -5.24
N ALA A 58 0.63 0.49 -5.56
CA ALA A 58 1.41 -0.73 -5.44
C ALA A 58 1.05 -1.77 -6.51
N ARG A 59 2.01 -2.61 -6.87
CA ARG A 59 1.75 -3.93 -7.46
C ARG A 59 2.12 -4.97 -6.42
N ALA A 60 1.12 -5.63 -5.87
CA ALA A 60 1.29 -6.50 -4.72
C ALA A 60 0.26 -7.64 -4.80
N GLY A 61 0.72 -8.86 -4.54
CA GLY A 61 -0.16 -9.99 -4.24
C GLY A 61 -0.57 -10.01 -2.77
N PRO A 62 -1.27 -11.07 -2.30
CA PRO A 62 -1.98 -11.05 -1.02
C PRO A 62 -1.03 -10.86 0.19
N ASP A 63 0.12 -11.53 0.19
CA ASP A 63 1.11 -11.41 1.27
C ASP A 63 1.72 -10.01 1.36
N MET A 64 1.96 -9.37 0.22
CA MET A 64 2.51 -8.02 0.19
C MET A 64 1.45 -7.00 0.60
N LEU A 65 0.19 -7.16 0.17
CA LEU A 65 -0.93 -6.32 0.61
C LEU A 65 -1.12 -6.38 2.12
N ARG A 66 -1.05 -7.56 2.75
CA ARG A 66 -1.08 -7.70 4.22
C ARG A 66 0.05 -6.91 4.90
N ARG A 67 1.25 -6.94 4.34
CA ARG A 67 2.40 -6.16 4.85
C ARG A 67 2.21 -4.66 4.68
N LEU A 68 1.64 -4.23 3.56
CA LEU A 68 1.32 -2.83 3.31
C LEU A 68 0.28 -2.31 4.30
N ALA A 69 -0.79 -3.07 4.54
CA ALA A 69 -1.80 -2.71 5.54
C ALA A 69 -1.22 -2.57 6.94
N ALA A 70 -0.35 -3.51 7.34
CA ALA A 70 0.32 -3.45 8.65
C ALA A 70 1.28 -2.26 8.77
N ARG A 71 1.93 -1.87 7.67
CA ARG A 71 2.90 -0.75 7.64
C ARG A 71 2.22 0.60 7.57
N PHE A 72 1.14 0.71 6.81
CA PHE A 72 0.45 1.96 6.51
C PHE A 72 -1.01 1.86 6.98
N PRO A 73 -1.25 1.92 8.30
CA PRO A 73 -2.59 1.74 8.86
C PRO A 73 -3.56 2.89 8.53
N GLY A 74 -3.04 4.05 8.11
CA GLY A 74 -3.82 5.26 7.77
C GLY A 74 -4.22 5.38 6.29
N VAL A 75 -4.04 4.32 5.49
CA VAL A 75 -4.32 4.35 4.05
C VAL A 75 -5.81 4.46 3.78
N LEU A 76 -6.18 5.47 3.00
CA LEU A 76 -7.55 5.67 2.52
C LEU A 76 -7.65 5.56 1.01
N GLU A 77 -6.54 5.69 0.28
CA GLU A 77 -6.52 5.59 -1.17
C GLU A 77 -5.50 4.55 -1.61
N LEU A 78 -5.96 3.54 -2.33
CA LEU A 78 -5.15 2.44 -2.82
C LEU A 78 -5.30 2.33 -4.34
N ASP A 79 -4.18 2.42 -5.03
CA ASP A 79 -4.10 2.29 -6.49
C ASP A 79 -3.28 1.05 -6.86
N LEU A 80 -3.96 0.05 -7.43
CA LEU A 80 -3.41 -1.19 -7.96
C LEU A 80 -3.44 -1.23 -9.49
N SER A 81 -3.68 -0.10 -10.15
CA SER A 81 -3.77 -0.02 -11.60
C SER A 81 -2.52 -0.56 -12.30
N GLN A 82 -2.76 -1.30 -13.37
CA GLN A 82 -1.69 -1.88 -14.18
C GLN A 82 -1.41 -1.03 -15.41
N SER A 83 -0.13 -0.96 -15.79
CA SER A 83 0.26 -0.30 -17.04
C SER A 83 -0.27 -1.09 -18.25
N PRO A 84 -0.91 -0.44 -19.23
CA PRO A 84 -1.37 -1.08 -20.47
C PRO A 84 -0.27 -1.80 -21.24
N SER A 85 0.97 -1.29 -21.13
CA SER A 85 2.14 -1.71 -21.90
C SER A 85 3.14 -2.57 -21.12
N ARG A 86 2.95 -2.79 -19.81
CA ARG A 86 3.85 -3.62 -18.97
C ARG A 86 3.04 -4.54 -18.05
N SER A 87 2.38 -5.52 -18.65
CA SER A 87 1.52 -6.52 -18.00
C SER A 87 2.27 -7.70 -17.37
N PHE A 88 3.53 -7.50 -16.94
CA PHE A 88 4.35 -8.59 -16.40
C PHE A 88 3.90 -9.07 -15.01
N TYR A 89 3.11 -8.27 -14.29
CA TYR A 89 2.52 -8.71 -13.03
C TYR A 89 1.18 -9.39 -13.30
N PRO A 90 0.90 -10.57 -12.69
CA PRO A 90 -0.43 -11.13 -12.71
C PRO A 90 -1.40 -10.06 -12.20
N GLY A 91 -2.56 -9.94 -12.85
CA GLY A 91 -3.55 -8.95 -12.42
C GLY A 91 -4.10 -9.25 -11.03
N VAL A 92 -4.89 -8.31 -10.52
CA VAL A 92 -5.55 -8.45 -9.23
C VAL A 92 -6.50 -9.65 -9.27
N ILE A 93 -6.33 -10.58 -8.33
CA ILE A 93 -7.18 -11.75 -8.12
C ILE A 93 -8.08 -11.56 -6.90
N ASP A 94 -9.07 -12.43 -6.71
CA ASP A 94 -10.02 -12.29 -5.60
C ASP A 94 -9.36 -12.40 -4.23
N GLY A 95 -8.34 -13.24 -4.10
CA GLY A 95 -7.53 -13.31 -2.89
C GLY A 95 -6.81 -11.99 -2.54
N ASP A 96 -6.55 -11.12 -3.52
CA ASP A 96 -6.05 -9.77 -3.27
C ASP A 96 -7.19 -8.87 -2.74
N LEU A 97 -8.36 -8.95 -3.36
CA LEU A 97 -9.55 -8.18 -2.98
C LEU A 97 -10.06 -8.56 -1.57
N ASP A 98 -9.98 -9.84 -1.19
CA ASP A 98 -10.29 -10.33 0.16
C ASP A 98 -9.32 -9.75 1.20
N VAL A 99 -8.03 -9.68 0.87
CA VAL A 99 -7.04 -9.02 1.74
C VAL A 99 -7.35 -7.53 1.84
N ILE A 100 -7.77 -6.87 0.75
CA ILE A 100 -8.15 -5.45 0.77
C ILE A 100 -9.35 -5.24 1.70
N ALA A 101 -10.40 -6.04 1.51
CA ALA A 101 -11.61 -6.02 2.32
C ALA A 101 -11.32 -6.22 3.82
N GLY A 102 -10.45 -7.18 4.15
CA GLY A 102 -10.10 -7.49 5.54
C GLY A 102 -9.15 -6.48 6.19
N SER A 103 -8.22 -5.90 5.41
CA SER A 103 -7.08 -5.15 5.95
C SER A 103 -7.20 -3.62 5.81
N PHE A 104 -7.98 -3.12 4.85
CA PHE A 104 -8.14 -1.69 4.54
C PHE A 104 -9.60 -1.25 4.76
N ARG A 105 -10.11 -1.39 5.98
CA ARG A 105 -11.55 -1.15 6.27
C ARG A 105 -12.03 0.29 6.11
N ASN A 106 -11.10 1.25 6.20
CA ASN A 106 -11.39 2.68 6.04
C ASN A 106 -10.97 3.19 4.65
N LEU A 107 -11.00 2.34 3.63
CA LEU A 107 -10.63 2.75 2.28
C LEU A 107 -11.75 3.63 1.68
N HIS A 108 -11.36 4.80 1.16
CA HIS A 108 -12.23 5.75 0.47
C HIS A 108 -12.10 5.63 -1.05
N VAL A 109 -10.89 5.35 -1.55
CA VAL A 109 -10.60 5.29 -2.98
C VAL A 109 -9.89 3.99 -3.31
N LEU A 110 -10.44 3.23 -4.27
CA LEU A 110 -9.80 2.04 -4.83
C LEU A 110 -9.72 2.15 -6.35
N ALA A 111 -8.51 2.08 -6.89
CA ALA A 111 -8.29 2.07 -8.34
C ALA A 111 -7.71 0.72 -8.79
N LEU A 112 -8.44 0.04 -9.68
CA LEU A 112 -8.14 -1.27 -10.25
C LEU A 112 -8.00 -1.21 -11.78
N GLN A 113 -7.68 -0.04 -12.35
CA GLN A 113 -7.64 0.15 -13.79
C GLN A 113 -6.74 -0.87 -14.51
N ASN A 114 -7.22 -1.41 -15.62
CA ASN A 114 -6.49 -2.31 -16.50
C ASN A 114 -5.96 -3.58 -15.79
N CYS A 115 -6.60 -3.99 -14.69
CA CYS A 115 -6.33 -5.27 -14.05
C CYS A 115 -6.88 -6.41 -14.90
N LYS A 116 -5.99 -7.14 -15.58
CA LYS A 116 -6.32 -8.25 -16.49
C LYS A 116 -6.38 -9.62 -15.80
N GLY A 117 -6.27 -9.66 -14.48
CA GLY A 117 -5.92 -10.84 -13.68
C GLY A 117 -7.02 -11.86 -13.44
N ALA A 118 -8.24 -11.60 -13.88
CA ALA A 118 -9.38 -12.50 -13.69
C ALA A 118 -9.38 -13.73 -14.63
N THR A 119 -8.22 -14.12 -15.16
CA THR A 119 -8.06 -15.34 -15.96
C THR A 119 -6.67 -15.96 -15.81
N VAL A 120 -6.43 -16.76 -14.76
CA VAL A 120 -5.50 -17.92 -14.86
C VAL A 120 -5.91 -19.02 -13.88
N SER A 121 -6.79 -19.92 -14.33
CA SER A 121 -6.51 -21.35 -14.26
C SER A 121 -7.44 -22.09 -15.22
N SER A 122 -6.85 -22.96 -16.01
CA SER A 122 -7.43 -23.89 -16.98
C SER A 122 -8.35 -24.94 -16.34
N SER A 123 -9.39 -24.50 -15.64
CA SER A 123 -10.50 -25.32 -15.14
C SER A 123 -11.78 -24.50 -15.25
N ALA A 124 -12.81 -25.11 -15.85
CA ALA A 124 -14.06 -24.49 -16.28
C ALA A 124 -15.02 -24.07 -15.13
N THR A 125 -14.53 -23.34 -14.14
CA THR A 125 -15.29 -22.73 -13.03
C THR A 125 -14.41 -21.59 -12.46
N ASN A 126 -14.72 -20.28 -12.48
CA ASN A 126 -15.91 -19.56 -12.88
C ASN A 126 -15.47 -18.21 -13.45
N ILE A 127 -16.13 -17.77 -14.51
CA ILE A 127 -16.04 -16.40 -15.04
C ILE A 127 -16.86 -15.42 -14.15
N GLY A 128 -17.25 -15.86 -12.94
CA GLY A 128 -18.10 -15.15 -11.98
C GLY A 128 -17.39 -14.55 -10.76
N ASP A 129 -16.07 -14.70 -10.62
CA ASP A 129 -15.40 -14.56 -9.32
C ASP A 129 -14.83 -13.14 -9.02
N SER A 130 -14.51 -12.34 -10.05
CA SER A 130 -14.01 -10.95 -9.85
C SER A 130 -15.08 -9.99 -9.28
N VAL A 131 -16.34 -10.20 -9.63
CA VAL A 131 -17.46 -9.42 -9.08
C VAL A 131 -17.71 -9.80 -7.61
N ALA A 132 -17.49 -11.06 -7.23
CA ALA A 132 -17.58 -11.50 -5.83
C ALA A 132 -16.50 -10.83 -4.98
N GLY A 133 -15.24 -10.78 -5.46
CA GLY A 133 -14.18 -10.06 -4.77
C GLY A 133 -14.48 -8.55 -4.62
N VAL A 134 -15.05 -7.92 -5.65
CA VAL A 134 -15.51 -6.52 -5.56
C VAL A 134 -16.66 -6.37 -4.54
N SER A 135 -17.57 -7.35 -4.47
CA SER A 135 -18.63 -7.39 -3.43
C SER A 135 -18.02 -7.42 -2.03
N SER A 136 -17.03 -8.29 -1.78
CA SER A 136 -16.32 -8.36 -0.49
C SER A 136 -15.76 -7.00 -0.07
N VAL A 137 -15.17 -6.25 -1.01
CA VAL A 137 -14.64 -4.90 -0.76
C VAL A 137 -15.76 -3.92 -0.43
N ILE A 138 -16.84 -3.89 -1.21
CA ILE A 138 -17.99 -3.00 -0.97
C ILE A 138 -18.67 -3.29 0.38
N GLU A 139 -18.77 -4.57 0.72
CA GLU A 139 -19.35 -5.02 1.98
C GLU A 139 -18.50 -4.61 3.18
N SER A 140 -17.18 -4.61 3.04
CA SER A 140 -16.24 -4.32 4.14
C SER A 140 -15.86 -2.84 4.25
N CYS A 141 -15.69 -2.15 3.13
CA CYS A 141 -15.22 -0.76 3.04
C CYS A 141 -16.41 0.20 2.95
N LYS A 142 -17.11 0.44 4.06
CA LYS A 142 -18.30 1.32 4.09
C LYS A 142 -18.02 2.79 3.83
N ALA A 143 -16.75 3.21 3.97
CA ALA A 143 -16.29 4.56 3.68
C ALA A 143 -15.90 4.77 2.20
N LEU A 144 -16.12 3.78 1.33
CA LEU A 144 -15.73 3.86 -0.07
C LEU A 144 -16.54 4.93 -0.81
N GLU A 145 -15.83 5.93 -1.35
CA GLU A 145 -16.38 7.06 -2.09
C GLU A 145 -16.09 6.93 -3.60
N TYR A 146 -15.03 6.22 -3.99
CA TYR A 146 -14.63 6.06 -5.38
C TYR A 146 -14.06 4.67 -5.68
N LEU A 147 -14.56 4.04 -6.73
CA LEU A 147 -14.07 2.78 -7.27
C LEU A 147 -13.83 2.91 -8.78
N ASP A 148 -12.61 2.67 -9.23
CA ASP A 148 -12.27 2.67 -10.66
C ASP A 148 -11.92 1.26 -11.13
N VAL A 149 -12.76 0.71 -12.00
CA VAL A 149 -12.64 -0.63 -12.58
C VAL A 149 -12.54 -0.57 -14.10
N ARG A 150 -12.15 0.58 -14.66
CA ARG A 150 -11.99 0.74 -16.11
C ARG A 150 -11.04 -0.29 -16.68
N SER A 151 -11.38 -0.80 -17.86
CA SER A 151 -10.59 -1.82 -18.56
C SER A 151 -10.37 -3.11 -17.74
N CYS A 152 -11.27 -3.43 -16.80
CA CYS A 152 -11.37 -4.75 -16.17
C CYS A 152 -12.38 -5.61 -16.96
N PRO A 153 -11.95 -6.69 -17.65
CA PRO A 153 -12.81 -7.40 -18.60
C PRO A 153 -14.03 -8.09 -17.97
N HIS A 154 -14.00 -8.37 -16.66
CA HIS A 154 -15.03 -9.12 -15.95
C HIS A 154 -15.83 -8.27 -14.94
N VAL A 155 -15.45 -7.00 -14.74
CA VAL A 155 -16.16 -6.08 -13.83
C VAL A 155 -16.83 -5.01 -14.66
N THR A 156 -18.01 -5.36 -15.16
CA THR A 156 -18.88 -4.46 -15.95
C THR A 156 -20.09 -4.02 -15.14
N ARG A 157 -20.73 -2.92 -15.56
CA ARG A 157 -22.00 -2.46 -14.97
C ARG A 157 -23.04 -3.58 -14.92
N ASN A 158 -23.27 -4.26 -16.05
CA ASN A 158 -24.26 -5.33 -16.17
C ASN A 158 -23.95 -6.51 -15.24
N SER A 159 -22.66 -6.88 -15.08
CA SER A 159 -22.27 -7.97 -14.19
C SER A 159 -22.46 -7.60 -12.71
N CYS A 160 -22.23 -6.35 -12.32
CA CYS A 160 -22.47 -5.89 -10.96
C CYS A 160 -23.98 -5.82 -10.64
N GLU A 161 -24.78 -5.30 -11.58
CA GLU A 161 -26.24 -5.24 -11.45
C GLU A 161 -26.87 -6.64 -11.42
N GLY A 162 -26.43 -7.54 -12.30
CA GLY A 162 -26.89 -8.92 -12.34
C GLY A 162 -26.54 -9.73 -11.09
N ALA A 163 -25.44 -9.39 -10.42
CA ALA A 163 -25.06 -9.96 -9.12
C ALA A 163 -25.71 -9.23 -7.93
N GLY A 164 -26.48 -8.17 -8.16
CA GLY A 164 -27.21 -7.44 -7.11
C GLY A 164 -26.34 -6.56 -6.22
N LEU A 165 -25.13 -6.17 -6.65
CA LEU A 165 -24.20 -5.38 -5.84
C LEU A 165 -24.81 -4.03 -5.44
N GLN A 166 -24.77 -3.72 -4.15
CA GLN A 166 -25.23 -2.45 -3.58
C GLN A 166 -24.03 -1.61 -3.14
N PHE A 167 -23.67 -0.61 -3.92
CA PHE A 167 -22.58 0.30 -3.59
C PHE A 167 -22.96 1.22 -2.40
N PRO A 168 -22.00 1.66 -1.58
CA PRO A 168 -22.26 2.61 -0.49
C PRO A 168 -22.87 3.90 -1.02
N SER A 169 -23.71 4.56 -0.22
CA SER A 169 -24.35 5.82 -0.60
C SER A 169 -23.31 6.88 -0.94
N GLY A 170 -23.31 7.37 -2.18
CA GLY A 170 -22.34 8.38 -2.64
C GLY A 170 -21.07 7.81 -3.27
N CYS A 171 -20.89 6.48 -3.31
CA CYS A 171 -19.77 5.85 -3.99
C CYS A 171 -19.90 6.03 -5.52
N LYS A 172 -18.92 6.72 -6.11
CA LYS A 172 -18.80 6.89 -7.56
C LYS A 172 -18.05 5.71 -8.14
N VAL A 173 -18.67 5.00 -9.08
CA VAL A 173 -18.05 3.83 -9.72
C VAL A 173 -17.78 4.14 -11.18
N ASN A 174 -16.52 3.97 -11.59
CA ASN A 174 -16.06 4.24 -12.93
C ASN A 174 -15.83 2.93 -13.70
N PHE A 175 -16.72 2.66 -14.66
CA PHE A 175 -16.64 1.50 -15.57
C PHE A 175 -16.07 1.86 -16.95
N ASP A 176 -16.23 3.11 -17.38
CA ASP A 176 -16.04 3.56 -18.76
C ASP A 176 -15.07 4.75 -18.82
N GLY A 177 -14.38 4.93 -19.95
CA GLY A 177 -13.54 6.11 -20.21
C GLY A 177 -12.05 5.81 -20.37
N SER A 178 -11.38 6.72 -21.08
CA SER A 178 -9.93 6.68 -21.36
C SER A 178 -9.14 7.40 -20.26
N LEU A 179 -7.85 7.09 -20.11
CA LEU A 179 -6.88 7.76 -19.23
C LEU A 179 -6.81 9.31 -19.41
N LEU A 180 -7.51 9.85 -20.41
CA LEU A 180 -7.52 11.26 -20.83
C LEU A 180 -8.70 12.07 -20.31
N GLU A 181 -9.75 11.45 -19.78
CA GLU A 181 -10.75 12.21 -19.04
C GLU A 181 -10.26 12.41 -17.61
N SER A 182 -9.55 13.52 -17.43
CA SER A 182 -9.13 14.08 -16.17
C SER A 182 -10.33 14.30 -15.25
N ASP A 183 -10.75 13.27 -14.51
CA ASP A 183 -11.41 13.54 -13.23
C ASP A 183 -10.36 14.28 -12.38
N PRO A 184 -10.62 15.48 -11.85
CA PRO A 184 -9.66 16.21 -11.02
C PRO A 184 -9.22 15.43 -9.77
N SER A 185 -9.91 14.33 -9.43
CA SER A 185 -9.47 13.35 -8.43
C SER A 185 -8.39 12.37 -8.95
N ALA A 186 -8.32 12.12 -10.26
CA ALA A 186 -7.41 11.19 -10.94
C ALA A 186 -6.10 11.84 -11.43
N GLU A 187 -6.03 13.16 -11.63
CA GLU A 187 -4.77 13.82 -12.04
C GLU A 187 -3.68 13.77 -10.98
N PHE A 188 -4.06 13.58 -9.70
CA PHE A 188 -3.11 13.42 -8.60
C PHE A 188 -2.30 12.12 -8.65
N PHE A 189 -2.74 11.15 -9.43
CA PHE A 189 -2.13 9.82 -9.54
C PHE A 189 -1.03 9.75 -10.60
N SER A 190 -0.89 10.77 -11.46
CA SER A 190 -0.02 10.77 -12.64
C SER A 190 1.46 11.08 -12.34
N SER A 191 1.78 11.64 -11.18
CA SER A 191 3.16 12.03 -10.84
C SER A 191 3.93 10.99 -10.01
N SER A 192 3.33 9.85 -9.68
CA SER A 192 3.94 8.87 -8.78
C SER A 192 4.88 7.93 -9.54
N ARG A 193 6.15 8.36 -9.68
CA ARG A 193 7.27 7.50 -10.09
C ARG A 193 7.68 6.47 -9.03
N THR A 194 6.89 6.30 -7.97
CA THR A 194 7.22 5.49 -6.79
C THR A 194 6.91 4.00 -7.01
N TYR A 195 7.37 3.44 -8.15
CA TYR A 195 7.25 2.01 -8.44
C TYR A 195 8.33 1.17 -7.73
N CYS A 196 9.39 1.80 -7.24
CA CYS A 196 10.59 1.10 -6.76
C CYS A 196 10.86 1.31 -5.26
N ASP A 197 10.43 2.41 -4.63
CA ASP A 197 10.93 2.76 -3.30
C ASP A 197 10.30 1.97 -2.16
N ILE A 198 9.06 1.48 -2.32
CA ILE A 198 8.44 0.56 -1.35
C ILE A 198 9.23 -0.76 -1.31
N LEU A 199 9.75 -1.24 -2.44
CA LEU A 199 10.59 -2.45 -2.51
C LEU A 199 12.04 -2.20 -2.06
N PHE A 200 12.63 -1.06 -2.39
CA PHE A 200 14.00 -0.72 -1.96
C PHE A 200 14.10 -0.38 -0.47
N GLY A 201 13.13 0.33 0.09
CA GLY A 201 13.01 0.53 1.54
C GLY A 201 12.87 -0.79 2.29
N TRP A 202 12.08 -1.72 1.74
CA TRP A 202 11.90 -3.06 2.30
C TRP A 202 13.17 -3.93 2.23
N ARG A 203 13.96 -3.83 1.14
CA ARG A 203 15.24 -4.54 1.00
C ARG A 203 16.28 -4.07 2.04
N LYS A 204 16.26 -2.78 2.41
CA LYS A 204 17.11 -2.25 3.49
C LYS A 204 16.66 -2.74 4.87
N GLU A 205 15.34 -2.80 5.11
CA GLU A 205 14.78 -3.22 6.40
C GLU A 205 14.97 -4.74 6.64
N ASN A 206 14.79 -5.58 5.61
CA ASN A 206 14.93 -7.03 5.75
C ASN A 206 16.34 -7.61 5.58
N ARG A 207 17.33 -6.83 5.11
CA ARG A 207 18.73 -7.26 5.26
C ARG A 207 19.16 -7.34 6.73
N SER A 208 18.52 -6.58 7.63
CA SER A 208 18.84 -6.60 9.05
C SER A 208 18.12 -7.69 9.85
N SER A 209 17.05 -8.28 9.30
CA SER A 209 16.29 -9.38 9.92
C SER A 209 16.67 -10.76 9.40
N LEU A 210 17.17 -10.88 8.17
CA LEU A 210 17.70 -12.13 7.59
C LEU A 210 19.12 -12.48 8.03
N PHE A 211 19.87 -11.54 8.62
CA PHE A 211 21.22 -11.82 9.16
C PHE A 211 21.26 -12.04 10.68
N ARG A 212 20.11 -11.99 11.37
CA ARG A 212 20.04 -12.04 12.83
C ARG A 212 19.25 -13.23 13.39
N ARG A 213 18.97 -14.25 12.57
CA ARG A 213 18.26 -15.47 13.01
C ARG A 213 19.02 -16.78 12.87
N ASP A 214 20.26 -16.78 12.37
CA ASP A 214 21.00 -18.04 12.16
C ASP A 214 22.34 -18.18 12.89
N VAL A 215 22.71 -17.29 13.82
CA VAL A 215 23.93 -17.49 14.64
C VAL A 215 23.74 -16.98 16.07
N GLU A 216 22.84 -17.60 16.83
CA GLU A 216 22.89 -17.57 18.30
C GLU A 216 21.93 -18.62 18.87
N THR A 217 22.33 -19.89 18.79
CA THR A 217 22.24 -20.86 19.90
C THR A 217 22.68 -22.23 19.40
N ARG A 218 23.89 -22.64 19.84
CA ARG A 218 24.32 -23.99 20.23
C ARG A 218 25.78 -24.25 19.84
N ASP A 219 26.67 -23.47 20.45
CA ASP A 219 27.98 -23.99 20.84
C ASP A 219 27.93 -24.26 22.34
N SER A 220 27.88 -25.54 22.72
CA SER A 220 28.79 -26.12 23.70
C SER A 220 28.35 -27.52 24.16
N PRO A 221 29.32 -28.35 24.55
CA PRO A 221 29.45 -29.71 24.07
C PRO A 221 29.07 -30.74 25.14
N ASP A 222 28.81 -31.97 24.72
CA ASP A 222 29.42 -33.09 25.45
C ASP A 222 29.55 -34.34 24.60
N PHE A 223 30.69 -34.98 24.82
CA PHE A 223 31.31 -36.07 24.11
C PHE A 223 30.84 -37.43 24.69
N ALA A 224 30.78 -38.45 23.84
CA ALA A 224 30.96 -39.88 24.14
C ALA A 224 30.02 -40.58 25.14
N ARG A 225 29.12 -41.43 24.61
CA ARG A 225 29.31 -42.89 24.52
C ARG A 225 28.19 -43.53 23.70
#